data_AF-A0A7Z9Y050-F1
#
_entry.id   AF-A0A7Z9Y050-F1
#
_cell.length_a   1.000
_cell.length_b   1.000
_cell.length_c   1.000
_cell.angle_alpha   90.00
_cell.angle_beta   90.00
_cell.angle_gamma   90.00
#
_symmetry.space_group_name_H-M   'P 1'
#
loop_
_entity.id
_entity.type
_entity.pdbx_description
1 polymer ?
#
loop_
_entity_poly.entity_id
_entity_poly.type
_entity_poly.pdbx_seq_one_letter_code
_entity_poly.pdbx_strand_id
1 'polypeptide(L)'
;ERHPDTQALDKGGRRGGRDTYDSYYASASAGVIGETRQDDRLYTKEFVVGVELDDAVKAYPFSALDTAGGVINDTVNGRALLIAFDPDSTASVTYDRTVGGQTLTFTATDDPLILLDAETGSTWDALSGIATDGPLTGEQLQRLKSTRSFWFGWKDIHPATLLYELE
;
A
#
# COMPACT_ATOMS: atom_id res chain seq x y z
N GLU A 1 9.47 -25.59 -2.17
CA GLU A 1 10.48 -24.55 -1.89
C GLU A 1 11.47 -24.46 -3.05
N ARG A 2 11.73 -23.28 -3.62
CA ARG A 2 12.56 -23.15 -4.85
C ARG A 2 14.07 -23.11 -4.58
N HIS A 3 14.51 -22.75 -3.37
CA HIS A 3 15.95 -22.61 -3.03
C HIS A 3 16.22 -23.01 -1.57
N PRO A 4 16.20 -24.32 -1.25
CA PRO A 4 16.34 -24.82 0.13
C PRO A 4 17.74 -24.57 0.73
N ASP A 5 18.76 -24.36 -0.08
CA ASP A 5 20.15 -24.17 0.36
C ASP A 5 20.53 -22.69 0.56
N THR A 6 19.54 -21.79 0.60
CA THR A 6 19.80 -20.36 0.80
C THR A 6 20.44 -20.13 2.17
N GLN A 7 21.68 -19.63 2.18
CA GLN A 7 22.38 -19.29 3.41
C GLN A 7 22.04 -17.86 3.84
N ALA A 8 21.60 -17.70 5.10
CA ALA A 8 21.40 -16.39 5.72
C ALA A 8 22.59 -16.06 6.64
N LEU A 9 23.07 -14.81 6.56
CA LEU A 9 24.15 -14.33 7.42
C LEU A 9 23.61 -14.01 8.82
N ASP A 10 23.97 -14.83 9.82
CA ASP A 10 23.74 -14.51 11.23
C ASP A 10 24.84 -13.57 11.75
N LYS A 11 24.48 -12.32 12.01
CA LYS A 11 25.41 -11.30 12.54
C LYS A 11 25.52 -11.33 14.07
N GLY A 12 24.89 -12.28 14.77
CA GLY A 12 24.98 -12.41 16.22
C GLY A 12 24.39 -11.21 17.00
N GLY A 13 23.46 -10.48 16.39
CA GLY A 13 22.81 -9.32 17.00
C GLY A 13 22.05 -9.71 18.27
N ARG A 14 22.04 -8.82 19.28
CA ARG A 14 21.32 -9.04 20.54
C ARG A 14 19.86 -9.34 20.23
N ARG A 15 19.40 -10.56 20.54
CA ARG A 15 18.00 -10.99 20.47
C ARG A 15 17.20 -10.27 21.55
N GLY A 16 16.95 -8.99 21.35
CA GLY A 16 15.96 -8.21 22.08
C GLY A 16 14.99 -7.65 21.07
N GLY A 17 13.68 -7.76 21.33
CA GLY A 17 12.61 -7.26 20.45
C GLY A 17 12.54 -5.73 20.30
N ARG A 18 13.68 -5.03 20.46
CA ARG A 18 13.79 -3.60 20.23
C ARG A 18 14.44 -3.39 18.88
N ASP A 19 13.73 -2.73 17.98
CA ASP A 19 14.26 -2.35 16.69
C ASP A 19 15.51 -1.48 16.88
N THR A 20 16.66 -1.98 16.42
CA THR A 20 17.95 -1.28 16.54
C THR A 20 18.01 -0.03 15.63
N TYR A 21 17.06 0.09 14.69
CA TYR A 21 16.92 1.20 13.75
C TYR A 21 15.79 2.17 14.13
N ASP A 22 15.18 2.05 15.32
CA ASP A 22 14.11 2.95 15.78
C ASP A 22 14.48 4.44 15.65
N SER A 23 15.70 4.81 16.06
CA SER A 23 16.22 6.18 15.92
C SER A 23 16.47 6.62 14.47
N TYR A 24 16.72 5.65 13.57
CA TYR A 24 16.83 5.92 12.15
C TYR A 24 15.46 6.23 11.56
N TYR A 25 14.40 5.50 11.94
CA TYR A 25 13.05 5.78 11.45
C TYR A 25 12.51 7.12 11.97
N ALA A 26 12.85 7.50 13.20
CA ALA A 26 12.40 8.76 13.83
C ALA A 26 13.13 10.03 13.32
N SER A 27 14.31 9.91 12.71
CA SER A 27 15.10 11.07 12.26
C SER A 27 14.50 11.74 11.02
N ALA A 28 14.64 13.06 10.85
CA ALA A 28 14.23 13.77 9.62
C ALA A 28 15.21 13.60 8.44
N SER A 29 16.41 13.04 8.64
CA SER A 29 17.43 12.92 7.59
C SER A 29 17.11 11.82 6.58
N ALA A 30 17.22 12.11 5.27
CA ALA A 30 17.00 11.18 4.15
C ALA A 30 18.06 10.06 4.04
N GLY A 31 18.11 9.18 5.04
CA GLY A 31 19.07 8.09 5.08
C GLY A 31 20.52 8.54 5.30
N VAL A 32 21.47 7.63 5.05
CA VAL A 32 22.92 7.86 5.24
C VAL A 32 23.51 8.75 4.13
N ILE A 33 22.95 8.68 2.91
CA ILE A 33 23.46 9.35 1.72
C ILE A 33 22.72 10.70 1.47
N GLY A 34 21.57 10.93 2.12
CA GLY A 34 20.74 12.10 1.90
C GLY A 34 19.76 11.94 0.73
N GLU A 35 18.99 13.00 0.46
CA GLU A 35 18.10 13.09 -0.69
C GLU A 35 18.81 13.81 -1.84
N THR A 36 18.62 13.33 -3.06
CA THR A 36 19.16 14.00 -4.26
C THR A 36 18.16 14.98 -4.86
N ARG A 37 16.88 14.87 -4.51
CA ARG A 37 15.81 15.81 -4.91
C ARG A 37 15.05 16.36 -3.72
N GLN A 38 14.89 17.68 -3.70
CA GLN A 38 14.00 18.37 -2.76
C GLN A 38 12.57 18.35 -3.29
N ASP A 39 11.65 17.94 -2.42
CA ASP A 39 10.21 17.87 -2.68
C ASP A 39 9.53 17.79 -1.32
N ASP A 40 8.92 18.91 -0.94
CA ASP A 40 8.40 19.16 0.40
C ASP A 40 6.90 18.91 0.48
N ARG A 41 6.30 18.27 -0.54
CA ARG A 41 4.88 17.89 -0.54
C ARG A 41 4.54 16.95 0.62
N LEU A 42 5.49 16.12 1.06
CA LEU A 42 5.37 15.25 2.22
C LEU A 42 6.59 15.38 3.11
N TYR A 43 6.43 15.02 4.39
CA TYR A 43 7.56 14.78 5.28
C TYR A 43 8.55 13.78 4.68
N THR A 44 9.86 14.04 4.79
CA THR A 44 10.93 13.27 4.14
C THR A 44 10.82 11.76 4.37
N LYS A 45 10.43 11.34 5.58
CA LYS A 45 10.24 9.93 5.95
C LYS A 45 8.79 9.49 6.06
N GLU A 46 7.87 10.22 5.43
CA GLU A 46 6.52 9.71 5.24
C GLU A 46 6.59 8.38 4.47
N PHE A 47 5.92 7.35 4.98
CA PHE A 47 5.75 6.12 4.22
C PHE A 47 4.68 6.32 3.16
N VAL A 48 4.93 5.82 1.96
CA VAL A 48 3.97 5.83 0.86
C VAL A 48 3.77 4.41 0.34
N VAL A 49 2.53 4.12 -0.06
CA VAL A 49 2.26 3.07 -1.04
C VAL A 49 2.47 3.70 -2.42
N GLY A 50 3.52 3.29 -3.11
CA GLY A 50 3.79 3.68 -4.48
C GLY A 50 3.13 2.72 -5.45
N VAL A 51 2.36 3.25 -6.39
CA VAL A 51 1.67 2.50 -7.45
C VAL A 51 2.21 2.94 -8.79
N GLU A 52 2.63 1.96 -9.60
CA GLU A 52 3.10 2.15 -10.97
C GLU A 52 2.12 1.42 -11.90
N LEU A 53 1.34 2.17 -12.68
CA LEU A 53 0.38 1.64 -13.64
C LEU A 53 0.60 2.29 -15.00
N ASP A 54 1.13 1.49 -15.92
CA ASP A 54 1.53 1.94 -17.25
C ASP A 54 2.43 3.18 -17.16
N ASP A 55 1.98 4.32 -17.68
CA ASP A 55 2.72 5.59 -17.68
C ASP A 55 2.43 6.47 -16.44
N ALA A 56 1.55 6.01 -15.54
CA ALA A 56 1.16 6.75 -14.35
C ALA A 56 1.82 6.19 -13.10
N VAL A 57 2.48 7.08 -12.37
CA VAL A 57 3.10 6.78 -11.07
C VAL A 57 2.44 7.65 -10.02
N LYS A 58 1.86 7.04 -8.99
CA LYS A 58 1.15 7.75 -7.91
C LYS A 58 1.57 7.22 -6.55
N ALA A 59 1.77 8.13 -5.61
CA ALA A 59 2.08 7.83 -4.22
C ALA A 59 0.86 8.09 -3.33
N TYR A 60 0.61 7.17 -2.41
CA TYR A 60 -0.46 7.26 -1.41
C TYR A 60 0.19 7.32 -0.02
N PRO A 61 0.21 8.48 0.64
CA PRO A 61 0.77 8.64 1.98
C PRO A 61 0.05 7.77 2.99
N PHE A 62 0.78 7.15 3.92
CA PHE A 62 0.18 6.35 4.99
C PHE A 62 -0.76 7.20 5.84
N SER A 63 -0.40 8.45 6.11
CA SER A 63 -1.26 9.42 6.80
C SER A 63 -2.61 9.63 6.09
N ALA A 64 -2.61 9.69 4.75
CA ALA A 64 -3.83 9.82 3.96
C ALA A 64 -4.65 8.51 3.97
N LEU A 65 -3.97 7.35 3.88
CA LEU A 65 -4.63 6.04 3.97
C LEU A 65 -5.30 5.81 5.34
N ASP A 66 -4.61 6.18 6.42
CA ASP A 66 -5.13 6.11 7.79
C ASP A 66 -6.34 7.05 7.98
N THR A 67 -6.22 8.30 7.52
CA THR A 67 -7.33 9.28 7.58
C THR A 67 -8.56 8.79 6.79
N ALA A 68 -8.36 8.06 5.69
CA ALA A 68 -9.44 7.49 4.90
C ALA A 68 -10.10 6.24 5.51
N GLY A 69 -9.62 5.75 6.66
CA GLY A 69 -10.11 4.51 7.26
C GLY A 69 -9.60 3.25 6.55
N GLY A 70 -8.45 3.32 5.90
CA GLY A 70 -7.76 2.15 5.34
C GLY A 70 -8.26 1.66 3.98
N VAL A 71 -9.28 2.29 3.39
CA VAL A 71 -9.79 1.90 2.06
C VAL A 71 -9.84 3.09 1.12
N ILE A 72 -9.09 3.01 0.03
CA ILE A 72 -9.12 4.00 -1.05
C ILE A 72 -9.68 3.38 -2.32
N ASN A 73 -10.70 4.05 -2.89
CA ASN A 73 -11.16 3.81 -4.25
C ASN A 73 -10.67 4.97 -5.12
N ASP A 74 -9.71 4.69 -6.01
CA ASP A 74 -9.13 5.71 -6.90
C ASP A 74 -9.26 5.29 -8.36
N THR A 75 -8.98 6.22 -9.26
CA THR A 75 -8.85 5.95 -10.70
C THR A 75 -7.57 6.59 -11.22
N VAL A 76 -6.64 5.76 -11.68
CA VAL A 76 -5.35 6.22 -12.21
C VAL A 76 -5.24 5.77 -13.65
N ASN A 77 -5.09 6.74 -14.56
CA ASN A 77 -5.00 6.49 -16.01
C ASN A 77 -6.17 5.64 -16.56
N GLY A 78 -7.38 5.87 -16.05
CA GLY A 78 -8.58 5.11 -16.42
C GLY A 78 -8.70 3.72 -15.78
N ARG A 79 -7.71 3.29 -14.99
CA ARG A 79 -7.75 2.02 -14.27
C ARG A 79 -8.29 2.21 -12.86
N ALA A 80 -9.31 1.43 -12.51
CA ALA A 80 -9.97 1.52 -11.22
C ALA A 80 -9.14 0.79 -10.15
N LEU A 81 -8.66 1.55 -9.19
CA LEU A 81 -7.76 1.09 -8.14
C LEU A 81 -8.49 0.94 -6.81
N LEU A 82 -8.24 -0.16 -6.12
CA LEU A 82 -8.50 -0.32 -4.69
C LEU A 82 -7.18 -0.42 -3.94
N ILE A 83 -7.02 0.36 -2.86
CA ILE A 83 -5.99 0.13 -1.85
C ILE A 83 -6.69 -0.23 -0.54
N ALA A 84 -6.37 -1.41 -0.02
CA ALA A 84 -6.69 -1.81 1.35
C ALA A 84 -5.44 -1.68 2.20
N PHE A 85 -5.55 -0.99 3.33
CA PHE A 85 -4.46 -0.64 4.24
C PHE A 85 -4.91 -0.86 5.68
N ASP A 86 -4.08 -1.56 6.44
CA ASP A 86 -4.25 -1.72 7.87
C ASP A 86 -3.23 -0.81 8.58
N PRO A 87 -3.67 0.23 9.32
CA PRO A 87 -2.77 1.17 9.98
C PRO A 87 -1.96 0.52 11.11
N ASP A 88 -2.46 -0.54 11.75
CA ASP A 88 -1.78 -1.18 12.88
C ASP A 88 -0.59 -2.01 12.42
N SER A 89 -0.78 -2.86 11.40
CA SER A 89 0.32 -3.65 10.83
C SER A 89 1.11 -2.91 9.76
N THR A 90 0.58 -1.80 9.25
CA THR A 90 1.05 -1.05 8.07
C THR A 90 1.07 -1.86 6.78
N ALA A 91 0.37 -3.00 6.76
CA ALA A 91 0.21 -3.82 5.57
C ALA A 91 -0.70 -3.10 4.57
N SER A 92 -0.36 -3.21 3.29
CA SER A 92 -1.21 -2.74 2.20
C SER A 92 -1.27 -3.75 1.07
N VAL A 93 -2.41 -3.81 0.41
CA VAL A 93 -2.59 -4.51 -0.85
C VAL A 93 -3.33 -3.61 -1.82
N THR A 94 -2.95 -3.71 -3.10
CA THR A 94 -3.51 -2.90 -4.17
C THR A 94 -4.12 -3.82 -5.22
N TYR A 95 -5.32 -3.50 -5.69
CA TYR A 95 -6.08 -4.29 -6.65
C TYR A 95 -6.67 -3.44 -7.77
N ASP A 96 -6.96 -4.09 -8.90
CA ASP A 96 -7.96 -3.63 -9.86
C ASP A 96 -9.33 -3.97 -9.30
N ARG A 97 -10.17 -2.94 -9.11
CA ARG A 97 -11.52 -3.11 -8.54
C ARG A 97 -12.59 -3.42 -9.60
N THR A 98 -12.17 -3.81 -10.81
CA THR A 98 -13.07 -4.19 -11.89
C THR A 98 -13.25 -5.70 -11.93
N VAL A 99 -14.48 -6.18 -11.72
CA VAL A 99 -14.85 -7.61 -11.75
C VAL A 99 -15.94 -7.80 -12.78
N GLY A 100 -15.77 -8.73 -13.72
CA GLY A 100 -16.77 -9.01 -14.75
C GLY A 100 -17.14 -7.81 -15.64
N GLY A 101 -16.25 -6.81 -15.75
CA GLY A 101 -16.51 -5.56 -16.49
C GLY A 101 -17.26 -4.48 -15.69
N GLN A 102 -17.58 -4.74 -14.42
CA GLN A 102 -18.15 -3.76 -13.50
C GLN A 102 -17.07 -3.25 -12.55
N THR A 103 -16.95 -1.93 -12.43
CA THR A 103 -16.11 -1.30 -11.40
C THR A 103 -16.87 -1.29 -10.07
N LEU A 104 -16.29 -1.92 -9.05
CA LEU A 104 -16.85 -2.02 -7.70
C LEU A 104 -16.27 -0.94 -6.79
N THR A 105 -17.07 -0.46 -5.85
CA THR A 105 -16.69 0.54 -4.84
C THR A 105 -16.69 -0.11 -3.47
N PHE A 106 -15.55 -0.06 -2.79
CA PHE A 106 -15.36 -0.75 -1.53
C PHE A 106 -15.41 0.19 -0.34
N THR A 107 -15.95 -0.29 0.78
CA THR A 107 -15.85 0.37 2.08
C THR A 107 -15.21 -0.58 3.09
N ALA A 108 -14.46 -0.02 4.04
CA ALA A 108 -14.02 -0.77 5.21
C ALA A 108 -15.22 -1.21 6.05
N THR A 109 -15.10 -2.37 6.70
CA THR A 109 -16.01 -2.76 7.78
C THR A 109 -15.34 -2.52 9.14
N ASP A 110 -16.00 -2.93 10.24
CA ASP A 110 -15.37 -2.89 11.57
C ASP A 110 -14.14 -3.82 11.67
N ASP A 111 -14.03 -4.81 10.77
CA ASP A 111 -12.85 -5.64 10.60
C ASP A 111 -12.06 -5.16 9.35
N PRO A 112 -10.83 -4.65 9.50
CA PRO A 112 -10.03 -4.15 8.37
C PRO A 112 -9.63 -5.25 7.38
N LEU A 113 -9.77 -6.53 7.76
CA LEU A 113 -9.56 -7.66 6.86
C LEU A 113 -10.78 -7.98 6.00
N ILE A 114 -11.92 -7.32 6.24
CA ILE A 114 -13.17 -7.52 5.50
C ILE A 114 -13.55 -6.22 4.80
N LEU A 115 -13.68 -6.30 3.49
CA LEU A 115 -14.19 -5.22 2.64
C LEU A 115 -15.62 -5.52 2.20
N LEU A 116 -16.43 -4.48 2.05
CA LEU A 116 -17.79 -4.56 1.52
C LEU A 116 -17.85 -3.83 0.18
N ASP A 117 -18.33 -4.47 -0.89
CA ASP A 117 -18.64 -3.77 -2.14
C ASP A 117 -20.06 -3.19 -2.13
N ALA A 118 -20.21 -1.96 -2.58
CA ALA A 118 -21.48 -1.23 -2.55
C ALA A 118 -22.47 -1.72 -3.62
N GLU A 119 -21.97 -2.25 -4.73
CA GLU A 119 -22.79 -2.60 -5.90
C GLU A 119 -23.54 -3.93 -5.72
N THR A 120 -22.92 -4.91 -5.06
CA THR A 120 -23.53 -6.24 -4.85
C THR A 120 -23.76 -6.57 -3.38
N GLY A 121 -23.12 -5.86 -2.45
CA GLY A 121 -23.15 -6.17 -1.02
C GLY A 121 -22.39 -7.45 -0.66
N SER A 122 -21.48 -7.91 -1.51
CA SER A 122 -20.58 -9.02 -1.22
C SER A 122 -19.49 -8.56 -0.25
N THR A 123 -19.01 -9.51 0.56
CA THR A 123 -17.86 -9.27 1.44
C THR A 123 -16.62 -9.96 0.88
N TRP A 124 -15.47 -9.34 1.11
CA TRP A 124 -14.21 -9.74 0.50
C TRP A 124 -13.10 -9.78 1.54
N ASP A 125 -12.26 -10.80 1.47
CA ASP A 125 -11.02 -10.84 2.24
C ASP A 125 -10.02 -9.83 1.65
N ALA A 126 -9.64 -8.83 2.45
CA ALA A 126 -8.82 -7.70 2.01
C ALA A 126 -7.42 -8.11 1.51
N LEU A 127 -6.87 -9.23 2.04
CA LEU A 127 -5.49 -9.65 1.78
C LEU A 127 -5.34 -10.52 0.52
N SER A 128 -6.32 -11.38 0.27
CA SER A 128 -6.39 -12.28 -0.88
C SER A 128 -7.18 -11.68 -2.04
N GLY A 129 -8.07 -10.74 -1.76
CA GLY A 129 -8.98 -10.12 -2.72
C GLY A 129 -10.09 -11.08 -3.18
N ILE A 130 -10.39 -12.14 -2.42
CA ILE A 130 -11.42 -13.13 -2.75
C ILE A 130 -12.73 -12.74 -2.06
N ALA A 131 -13.84 -12.78 -2.80
CA ALA A 131 -15.17 -12.63 -2.25
C ALA A 131 -15.53 -13.86 -1.39
N THR A 132 -15.87 -13.65 -0.13
CA THR A 132 -16.14 -14.71 0.85
C THR A 132 -17.62 -14.94 1.10
N ASP A 133 -18.47 -13.93 0.87
CA ASP A 133 -19.92 -14.03 0.97
C ASP A 133 -20.61 -13.08 -0.02
N GLY A 134 -21.88 -13.36 -0.35
CA GLY A 134 -22.71 -12.57 -1.24
C GLY A 134 -22.64 -12.99 -2.73
N PRO A 135 -23.25 -12.20 -3.64
CA PRO A 135 -23.41 -12.58 -5.05
C PRO A 135 -22.12 -12.89 -5.82
N LEU A 136 -20.99 -12.31 -5.42
CA LEU A 136 -19.70 -12.49 -6.09
C LEU A 136 -18.81 -13.55 -5.43
N THR A 137 -19.32 -14.33 -4.48
CA THR A 137 -18.54 -15.35 -3.75
C THR A 137 -17.66 -16.21 -4.66
N GLY A 138 -16.36 -16.28 -4.35
CA GLY A 138 -15.36 -17.03 -5.10
C GLY A 138 -14.68 -16.25 -6.24
N GLU A 139 -15.20 -15.09 -6.63
CA GLU A 139 -14.48 -14.17 -7.52
C GLU A 139 -13.24 -13.60 -6.81
N GLN A 140 -12.23 -13.24 -7.60
CA GLN A 140 -10.97 -12.71 -7.10
C GLN A 140 -10.56 -11.44 -7.82
N LEU A 141 -10.24 -10.41 -7.04
CA LEU A 141 -9.67 -9.16 -7.53
C LEU A 141 -8.27 -9.38 -8.10
N GLN A 142 -7.96 -8.69 -9.21
CA GLN A 142 -6.61 -8.73 -9.78
C GLN A 142 -5.68 -7.89 -8.92
N ARG A 143 -4.71 -8.53 -8.26
CA ARG A 143 -3.66 -7.82 -7.51
C ARG A 143 -2.75 -7.02 -8.45
N LEU A 144 -2.51 -5.76 -8.10
CA LEU A 144 -1.63 -4.84 -8.81
C LEU A 144 -0.31 -4.69 -8.04
N LYS A 145 0.76 -4.38 -8.77
CA LYS A 145 2.06 -4.12 -8.16
C LYS A 145 1.99 -2.80 -7.40
N SER A 146 2.35 -2.84 -6.13
CA SER A 146 2.59 -1.66 -5.31
C SER A 146 3.82 -1.87 -4.44
N THR A 147 4.45 -0.77 -4.05
CA THR A 147 5.70 -0.77 -3.28
C THR A 147 5.56 0.14 -2.09
N ARG A 148 5.86 -0.38 -0.90
CA ARG A 148 6.05 0.44 0.29
C ARG A 148 7.43 1.09 0.24
N SER A 149 7.49 2.41 0.31
CA SER A 149 8.75 3.15 0.31
C SER A 149 8.68 4.35 1.25
N PHE A 150 9.84 4.85 1.68
CA PHE A 150 9.90 6.20 2.21
C PHE A 150 9.76 7.22 1.09
N TRP A 151 9.12 8.35 1.38
CA TRP A 151 8.92 9.43 0.43
C TRP A 151 10.24 9.87 -0.22
N PHE A 152 11.30 10.09 0.56
CA PHE A 152 12.60 10.50 0.02
C PHE A 152 13.16 9.54 -1.04
N GLY A 153 13.03 8.24 -0.82
CA GLY A 153 13.51 7.24 -1.78
C GLY A 153 12.60 7.15 -3.00
N TRP A 154 11.29 7.25 -2.77
CA TRP A 154 10.30 7.20 -3.84
C TRP A 154 10.45 8.38 -4.82
N LYS A 155 10.54 9.62 -4.31
CA LYS A 155 10.66 10.83 -5.15
C LYS A 155 11.98 10.89 -5.93
N ASP A 156 13.04 10.31 -5.40
CA ASP A 156 14.33 10.24 -6.08
C ASP A 156 14.25 9.33 -7.32
N ILE A 157 13.45 8.25 -7.26
CA ILE A 157 13.22 7.33 -8.38
C ILE A 157 12.11 7.85 -9.31
N HIS A 158 11.03 8.42 -8.76
CA HIS A 158 9.82 8.84 -9.47
C HIS A 158 9.51 10.33 -9.23
N PRO A 159 10.27 11.26 -9.83
CA PRO A 159 10.14 12.70 -9.54
C PRO A 159 8.81 13.30 -10.00
N ALA A 160 8.23 12.73 -11.07
CA ALA A 160 6.95 13.15 -11.61
C ALA A 160 5.76 12.43 -10.95
N THR A 161 5.99 11.71 -9.83
CA THR A 161 4.93 11.00 -9.13
C THR A 161 3.80 11.96 -8.77
N LEU A 162 2.59 11.53 -9.10
CA LEU A 162 1.37 12.11 -8.57
C LEU A 162 1.30 11.79 -7.08
N LEU A 163 0.58 12.64 -6.36
CA LEU A 163 0.30 12.45 -4.95
C LEU A 163 -1.20 12.27 -4.77
N TYR A 164 -1.60 11.32 -3.94
CA TYR A 164 -2.99 11.20 -3.52
C TYR A 164 -3.31 12.30 -2.50
N GLU A 165 -4.38 13.03 -2.74
CA GLU A 165 -4.93 14.04 -1.84
C GLU A 165 -6.31 13.56 -1.39
N LEU A 166 -6.59 13.65 -0.09
CA LEU A 166 -7.91 13.35 0.46
C LEU A 166 -8.82 14.56 0.17
N GLU A 167 -9.94 14.36 -0.52
CA GLU A 167 -10.95 15.41 -0.75
C GLU A 167 -11.77 15.72 0.50
#